data_AF-A0A929D7W3-F1
#
_entry.id   AF-A0A929D7W3-F1
#
_cell.length_a   1.000
_cell.length_b   1.000
_cell.length_c   1.000
_cell.angle_alpha   90.00
_cell.angle_beta   90.00
_cell.angle_gamma   90.00
#
_symmetry.space_group_name_H-M   'P 1'
#
loop_
_entity.id
_entity.type
_entity.pdbx_description
1 polymer ?
#
loop_
_entity_poly.entity_id
_entity_poly.type
_entity_poly.pdbx_seq_one_letter_code
_entity_poly.pdbx_strand_id
1 'polypeptide(L)'
;MFDDKGMLTDRARGILFWFTISIIALLAIIAIITILRACGGLVSQVSPTLVISPGEISLCAGEQHQFTIEGGAEVTWEATGGTITQSGFFSAGDAPGDYTVIVSGRDSRQEATATVHIIACTPTEMPVLPTPTPLATPTPEVVAPPSADPQGDVSAYESGVPVGGAPAGLDIRAASVGPDARVVLQPTEGVPEELAGWAGEDEILLWIVLHEPIPDPPAAYVSWLFVLDVDGDTATGRPAGSRRINPDLGDEAVIGVSYDPSTGSYDPYFLVWDAAQGSWVAWSEGVRYYLGESRAVIALALPLETLTQSIAQTSGVTLAPEAVKGRAAADSYAGEQRVIDFYPDLP
;
A
#
# COMPACT_ATOMS: atom_id res chain seq x y z
N MET A 1 -68.91 -30.93 34.38
CA MET A 1 -67.55 -31.11 34.93
C MET A 1 -67.59 -31.83 36.27
N PHE A 2 -68.67 -31.67 37.03
CA PHE A 2 -69.00 -32.48 38.21
C PHE A 2 -70.13 -33.47 37.88
N ASP A 3 -70.19 -34.60 38.59
CA ASP A 3 -71.26 -35.60 38.53
C ASP A 3 -72.49 -35.18 39.35
N ASP A 4 -73.54 -35.99 39.36
CA ASP A 4 -74.80 -35.72 40.10
C ASP A 4 -74.61 -35.65 41.63
N LYS A 5 -73.42 -35.96 42.15
CA LYS A 5 -73.04 -35.84 43.56
C LYS A 5 -72.10 -34.65 43.82
N GLY A 6 -71.85 -33.81 42.80
CA GLY A 6 -70.99 -32.64 42.91
C GLY A 6 -69.48 -32.96 42.89
N MET A 7 -69.07 -34.17 42.51
CA MET A 7 -67.66 -34.59 42.42
C MET A 7 -67.15 -34.53 40.98
N LEU A 8 -65.87 -34.23 40.76
CA LEU A 8 -65.29 -34.18 39.41
C LEU A 8 -65.44 -35.52 38.70
N THR A 9 -65.97 -35.52 37.48
CA THR A 9 -66.12 -36.75 36.69
C THR A 9 -64.76 -37.38 36.37
N ASP A 10 -64.68 -38.70 36.16
CA ASP A 10 -63.39 -39.37 35.89
C ASP A 10 -62.68 -38.83 34.64
N ARG A 11 -63.45 -38.39 33.63
CA ARG A 11 -62.90 -37.67 32.47
C ARG A 11 -62.30 -36.31 32.86
N ALA A 12 -62.97 -35.55 33.73
CA ALA A 12 -62.44 -34.27 34.21
C ALA A 12 -61.17 -34.46 35.06
N ARG A 13 -61.11 -35.52 35.88
CA ARG A 13 -59.90 -35.87 36.65
C ARG A 13 -58.73 -36.25 35.75
N GLY A 14 -58.98 -37.02 34.68
CA GLY A 14 -57.97 -37.33 33.68
C GLY A 14 -57.44 -36.09 32.95
N ILE A 15 -58.33 -35.18 32.55
CA ILE A 15 -57.94 -33.91 31.89
C ILE A 15 -57.11 -33.05 32.85
N LEU A 16 -57.55 -32.89 34.11
CA LEU A 16 -56.81 -32.13 35.12
C LEU A 16 -55.43 -32.75 35.40
N PHE A 17 -55.33 -34.08 35.43
CA PHE A 17 -54.07 -34.79 35.65
C PHE A 17 -53.07 -34.58 34.50
N TRP A 18 -53.51 -34.64 33.24
CA TRP A 18 -52.63 -34.36 32.10
C TRP A 18 -52.29 -32.87 31.97
N PHE A 19 -53.21 -31.99 32.36
CA PHE A 19 -52.98 -30.56 32.39
C PHE A 19 -51.94 -30.17 33.44
N THR A 20 -51.99 -30.75 34.65
CA THR A 20 -50.98 -30.49 35.69
C THR A 20 -49.61 -31.03 35.29
N ILE A 21 -49.53 -32.21 34.68
CA ILE A 21 -48.27 -32.75 34.14
C ILE A 21 -47.69 -31.80 33.08
N SER A 22 -48.53 -31.27 32.19
CA SER A 22 -48.09 -30.34 31.14
C SER A 22 -47.56 -29.02 31.71
N ILE A 23 -48.22 -28.47 32.74
CA ILE A 23 -47.75 -27.28 33.46
C ILE A 23 -46.41 -27.53 34.16
N ILE A 24 -46.27 -28.67 34.85
CA ILE A 24 -45.01 -29.03 35.54
C ILE A 24 -43.87 -29.17 34.52
N ALA A 25 -44.11 -29.82 33.38
CA ALA A 25 -43.12 -29.95 32.31
C ALA A 25 -42.71 -28.59 31.73
N LEU A 26 -43.67 -27.69 31.50
CA LEU A 26 -43.40 -26.33 31.01
C LEU A 26 -42.55 -25.54 32.01
N LEU A 27 -42.88 -25.59 33.30
CA LEU A 27 -42.11 -24.93 34.35
C LEU A 27 -40.69 -25.50 34.47
N ALA A 28 -40.52 -26.82 34.32
CA ALA A 28 -39.21 -27.45 34.30
C ALA A 28 -38.36 -26.98 33.10
N ILE A 29 -38.96 -26.88 31.91
CA ILE A 29 -38.26 -26.39 30.70
C ILE A 29 -37.84 -24.93 30.87
N ILE A 30 -38.74 -24.07 31.38
CA ILE A 30 -38.41 -22.66 31.62
C ILE A 30 -37.28 -22.55 32.66
N ALA A 31 -37.33 -23.34 33.75
CA ALA A 31 -36.28 -23.39 34.75
C ALA A 31 -34.94 -23.83 34.13
N ILE A 32 -34.94 -24.88 33.29
CA ILE A 32 -33.74 -25.35 32.58
C ILE A 32 -33.20 -24.27 31.66
N ILE A 33 -34.03 -23.56 30.89
CA ILE A 33 -33.59 -22.46 30.01
C ILE A 33 -33.00 -21.31 30.84
N THR A 34 -33.60 -20.96 31.98
CA THR A 34 -33.06 -19.92 32.87
C THR A 34 -31.74 -20.34 33.52
N ILE A 35 -31.58 -21.61 33.90
CA ILE A 35 -30.33 -22.16 34.43
C ILE A 35 -29.26 -22.20 33.33
N LEU A 36 -29.61 -22.62 32.11
CA LEU A 36 -28.69 -22.63 30.97
C LEU A 36 -28.24 -21.21 30.58
N ARG A 37 -29.12 -20.20 30.66
CA ARG A 37 -28.73 -18.79 30.48
C ARG A 37 -27.88 -18.25 31.63
N ALA A 38 -28.16 -18.65 32.87
CA ALA A 38 -27.37 -18.26 34.04
C ALA A 38 -25.99 -18.95 34.08
N CYS A 39 -25.89 -20.19 33.59
CA CYS A 39 -24.64 -20.96 33.50
C CYS A 39 -23.86 -20.69 32.21
N GLY A 40 -24.48 -20.15 31.16
CA GLY A 40 -23.80 -19.77 29.91
C GLY A 40 -22.95 -18.49 30.03
N GLY A 41 -23.06 -17.76 31.13
CA GLY A 41 -22.37 -16.48 31.36
C GLY A 41 -21.01 -16.57 32.09
N LEU A 42 -20.50 -17.77 32.36
CA LEU A 42 -19.22 -17.96 33.07
C LEU A 42 -18.27 -18.88 32.30
N VAL A 43 -18.11 -18.64 31.00
CA VAL A 43 -16.82 -18.94 30.38
C VAL A 43 -15.92 -17.80 30.81
N SER A 44 -15.13 -17.99 31.87
CA SER A 44 -13.96 -17.14 32.10
C SER A 44 -13.08 -17.27 30.86
N GLN A 45 -13.24 -16.34 29.92
CA GLN A 45 -12.22 -16.12 28.91
C GLN A 45 -10.96 -15.76 29.70
N VAL A 46 -10.01 -16.69 29.73
CA VAL A 46 -8.64 -16.36 30.09
C VAL A 46 -8.23 -15.37 29.01
N SER A 47 -8.31 -14.07 29.30
CA SER A 47 -7.78 -13.05 28.40
C SER A 47 -6.31 -13.42 28.18
N PRO A 48 -5.88 -13.68 26.93
CA PRO A 48 -4.49 -13.98 26.66
C PRO A 48 -3.67 -12.82 27.21
N THR A 49 -2.64 -13.15 27.98
CA THR A 49 -1.72 -12.15 28.52
C THR A 49 -1.00 -11.51 27.34
N LEU A 50 -1.08 -10.19 27.22
CA LEU A 50 -0.39 -9.45 26.17
C LEU A 50 1.13 -9.60 26.39
N VAL A 51 1.84 -10.15 25.41
CA VAL A 51 3.31 -10.31 25.46
C VAL A 51 3.90 -9.63 24.23
N ILE A 52 4.91 -8.80 24.46
CA ILE A 52 5.70 -8.12 23.42
C ILE A 52 6.99 -8.92 23.14
N SER A 53 7.34 -9.07 21.86
CA SER A 53 8.54 -9.77 21.42
C SER A 53 9.29 -8.95 20.35
N PRO A 54 10.62 -8.78 20.49
CA PRO A 54 11.43 -9.17 21.65
C PRO A 54 11.11 -8.30 22.88
N GLY A 55 11.33 -8.84 24.09
CA GLY A 55 11.15 -8.07 25.33
C GLY A 55 12.29 -7.10 25.64
N GLU A 56 13.45 -7.30 25.01
CA GLU A 56 14.63 -6.44 25.14
C GLU A 56 15.44 -6.49 23.84
N ILE A 57 15.95 -5.35 23.39
CA ILE A 57 16.82 -5.26 22.21
C ILE A 57 17.85 -4.13 22.36
N SER A 58 19.02 -4.31 21.75
CA SER A 58 20.01 -3.24 21.56
C SER A 58 20.06 -2.84 20.10
N LEU A 59 19.95 -1.53 19.83
CA LEU A 59 19.95 -0.94 18.49
C LEU A 59 21.01 0.15 18.39
N CYS A 60 21.60 0.29 17.21
CA CYS A 60 22.40 1.46 16.88
C CYS A 60 21.48 2.69 16.69
N ALA A 61 22.02 3.90 16.92
CA ALA A 61 21.35 5.13 16.53
C ALA A 61 20.91 5.08 15.05
N GLY A 62 19.62 5.34 14.77
CA GLY A 62 19.02 5.26 13.44
C GLY A 62 18.62 3.85 12.95
N GLU A 63 18.89 2.79 13.72
CA GLU A 63 18.51 1.42 13.36
C GLU A 63 17.01 1.16 13.64
N GLN A 64 16.41 0.26 12.87
CA GLN A 64 14.98 -0.06 12.94
C GLN A 64 14.74 -1.50 13.36
N HIS A 65 13.65 -1.75 14.07
CA HIS A 65 13.24 -3.09 14.49
C HIS A 65 11.72 -3.26 14.56
N GLN A 66 11.24 -4.45 14.22
CA GLN A 66 9.82 -4.80 14.30
C GLN A 66 9.51 -5.51 15.62
N PHE A 67 8.70 -4.88 16.47
CA PHE A 67 8.08 -5.55 17.62
C PHE A 67 6.81 -6.27 17.20
N THR A 68 6.54 -7.40 17.84
CA THR A 68 5.34 -8.21 17.61
C THR A 68 4.64 -8.47 18.94
N ILE A 69 3.33 -8.70 18.89
CA ILE A 69 2.54 -9.10 20.05
C ILE A 69 2.01 -10.51 19.90
N GLU A 70 2.05 -11.27 20.99
CA GLU A 70 1.34 -12.54 21.10
C GLU A 70 -0.04 -12.30 21.73
N GLY A 71 -1.10 -12.74 21.04
CA GLY A 71 -2.50 -12.50 21.40
C GLY A 71 -3.13 -11.43 20.50
N GLY A 72 -4.00 -11.83 19.57
CA GLY A 72 -4.59 -10.98 18.52
C GLY A 72 -5.63 -9.97 19.01
N ALA A 73 -5.24 -9.10 19.93
CA ALA A 73 -6.05 -7.96 20.38
C ALA A 73 -5.74 -6.71 19.55
N GLU A 74 -6.72 -5.81 19.41
CA GLU A 74 -6.47 -4.45 18.95
C GLU A 74 -5.63 -3.73 20.01
N VAL A 75 -4.47 -3.20 19.62
CA VAL A 75 -3.50 -2.58 20.52
C VAL A 75 -3.11 -1.17 20.08
N THR A 76 -2.58 -0.39 21.02
CA THR A 76 -1.97 0.91 20.77
C THR A 76 -0.51 0.87 21.20
N TRP A 77 0.37 1.35 20.34
CA TRP A 77 1.81 1.41 20.57
C TRP A 77 2.26 2.82 20.95
N GLU A 78 3.17 2.88 21.92
CA GLU A 78 3.88 4.10 22.33
C GLU A 78 5.36 3.78 22.55
N ALA A 79 6.26 4.71 22.23
CA ALA A 79 7.68 4.53 22.44
C ALA A 79 8.37 5.80 22.92
N THR A 80 9.51 5.61 23.58
CA THR A 80 10.44 6.68 23.97
C THR A 80 11.77 6.49 23.25
N GLY A 81 12.56 7.56 23.10
CA GLY A 81 13.88 7.51 22.45
C GLY A 81 13.89 7.24 20.95
N GLY A 82 12.72 7.16 20.33
CA GLY A 82 12.54 6.86 18.92
C GLY A 82 11.07 7.05 18.54
N THR A 83 10.70 6.58 17.35
CA THR A 83 9.31 6.56 16.87
C THR A 83 8.84 5.11 16.71
N ILE A 84 7.56 4.86 16.92
CA ILE A 84 6.95 3.54 16.67
C ILE A 84 5.63 3.70 15.92
N THR A 85 5.41 2.88 14.90
CA THR A 85 4.14 2.82 14.16
C THR A 85 3.10 2.00 14.93
N GLN A 86 1.82 2.13 14.57
CA GLN A 86 0.78 1.26 15.14
C GLN A 86 0.86 -0.20 14.68
N SER A 87 1.72 -0.52 13.69
CA SER A 87 2.07 -1.89 13.33
C SER A 87 3.23 -2.46 14.16
N GLY A 88 3.82 -1.69 15.10
CA GLY A 88 4.92 -2.13 15.96
C GLY A 88 6.33 -1.94 15.38
N PHE A 89 6.48 -1.17 14.29
CA PHE A 89 7.78 -0.88 13.68
C PHE A 89 8.46 0.30 14.39
N PHE A 90 9.55 0.04 15.11
CA PHE A 90 10.28 1.02 15.90
C PHE A 90 11.55 1.52 15.17
N SER A 91 11.80 2.83 15.21
CA SER A 91 13.02 3.47 14.69
C SER A 91 13.77 4.17 15.84
N ALA A 92 15.02 3.77 16.08
CA ALA A 92 15.88 4.32 17.13
C ALA A 92 16.28 5.77 16.81
N GLY A 93 16.15 6.67 17.79
CA GLY A 93 16.65 8.04 17.69
C GLY A 93 18.18 8.15 17.83
N ASP A 94 18.69 9.37 17.69
CA ASP A 94 20.14 9.64 17.64
C ASP A 94 20.83 9.66 19.00
N ALA A 95 20.06 9.71 20.10
CA ALA A 95 20.60 9.81 21.45
C ALA A 95 20.77 8.40 22.06
N PRO A 96 22.00 7.99 22.42
CA PRO A 96 22.21 6.75 23.16
C PRO A 96 21.56 6.79 24.54
N GLY A 97 20.93 5.69 24.95
CA GLY A 97 20.21 5.58 26.20
C GLY A 97 19.29 4.37 26.27
N ASP A 98 18.68 4.17 27.44
CA ASP A 98 17.69 3.14 27.67
C ASP A 98 16.30 3.73 27.49
N TYR A 99 15.50 3.08 26.66
CA TYR A 99 14.18 3.52 26.29
C TYR A 99 13.17 2.38 26.36
N THR A 100 11.89 2.74 26.30
CA THR A 100 10.79 1.79 26.45
C THR A 100 9.82 1.90 25.30
N VAL A 101 9.40 0.73 24.80
CA VAL A 101 8.24 0.55 23.95
C VAL A 101 7.12 -0.05 24.80
N ILE A 102 5.95 0.58 24.79
CA ILE A 102 4.77 0.15 25.54
C ILE A 102 3.67 -0.19 24.53
N VAL A 103 3.03 -1.32 24.74
CA VAL A 103 1.85 -1.73 23.99
C VAL A 103 0.67 -1.95 24.93
N SER A 104 -0.45 -1.32 24.64
CA SER A 104 -1.67 -1.38 25.46
C SER A 104 -2.83 -1.97 24.68
N GLY A 105 -3.57 -2.90 25.28
CA GLY A 105 -4.78 -3.44 24.66
C GLY A 105 -5.91 -2.41 24.69
N ARG A 106 -6.62 -2.19 23.57
CA ARG A 106 -7.72 -1.21 23.53
C ARG A 106 -8.93 -1.65 24.37
N ASP A 107 -9.26 -2.94 24.31
CA ASP A 107 -10.43 -3.52 25.00
C ASP A 107 -10.08 -4.25 26.30
N SER A 108 -8.79 -4.30 26.65
CA SER A 108 -8.31 -4.96 27.85
C SER A 108 -7.37 -4.03 28.59
N ARG A 109 -7.44 -3.95 29.93
CA ARG A 109 -6.48 -3.17 30.74
C ARG A 109 -5.10 -3.83 30.82
N GLN A 110 -4.66 -4.47 29.75
CA GLN A 110 -3.40 -5.17 29.65
C GLN A 110 -2.38 -4.27 28.97
N GLU A 111 -1.18 -4.25 29.53
CA GLU A 111 -0.03 -3.53 29.00
C GLU A 111 1.18 -4.46 28.99
N ALA A 112 1.99 -4.37 27.95
CA ALA A 112 3.29 -5.02 27.88
C ALA A 112 4.37 -3.99 27.53
N THR A 113 5.60 -4.22 27.97
CA THR A 113 6.71 -3.29 27.80
C THR A 113 7.94 -4.03 27.30
N ALA A 114 8.61 -3.45 26.30
CA ALA A 114 9.93 -3.88 25.85
C ALA A 114 10.96 -2.78 26.10
N THR A 115 12.19 -3.19 26.42
CA THR A 115 13.33 -2.28 26.64
C THR A 115 14.17 -2.18 25.38
N VAL A 116 14.50 -0.95 24.98
CA VAL A 116 15.38 -0.65 23.84
C VAL A 116 16.63 0.06 24.35
N HIS A 117 17.79 -0.53 24.11
CA HIS A 117 19.08 0.07 24.39
C HIS A 117 19.63 0.70 23.11
N ILE A 118 19.55 2.03 23.00
CA ILE A 118 20.20 2.75 21.89
C ILE A 118 21.66 2.96 22.24
N ILE A 119 22.55 2.40 21.43
CA ILE A 119 24.00 2.51 21.61
C ILE A 119 24.61 3.30 20.46
N ALA A 120 25.64 4.09 20.77
CA ALA A 120 26.49 4.71 19.76
C ALA A 120 27.37 3.64 19.11
N CYS A 121 26.85 3.01 18.06
CA CYS A 121 27.66 2.11 17.25
C CYS A 121 28.66 2.95 16.45
N THR A 122 29.94 2.77 16.73
CA THR A 122 30.98 3.32 15.86
C THR A 122 30.92 2.53 14.55
N PRO A 123 30.79 3.15 13.36
CA PRO A 123 31.05 2.44 12.14
C PRO A 123 32.47 1.89 12.25
N THR A 124 32.61 0.56 12.27
CA THR A 124 33.92 -0.07 12.32
C THR A 124 34.62 0.26 11.02
N GLU A 125 35.57 1.20 11.07
CA GLU A 125 36.61 1.34 10.04
C GLU A 125 37.28 -0.03 9.91
N MET A 126 37.11 -0.66 8.75
CA MET A 126 37.76 -1.93 8.45
C MET A 126 39.28 -1.76 8.53
N PRO A 127 40.02 -2.66 9.21
CA PRO A 127 41.47 -2.67 9.14
C PRO A 127 41.90 -2.99 7.70
N VAL A 128 42.65 -2.07 7.10
CA VAL A 128 43.26 -2.24 5.77
C VAL A 128 44.27 -3.39 5.83
N LEU A 129 43.94 -4.53 5.24
CA LEU A 129 44.86 -5.66 5.03
C LEU A 129 45.84 -5.31 3.89
N PRO A 130 47.14 -5.64 3.96
CA PRO A 130 48.06 -5.40 2.86
C PRO A 130 47.63 -6.17 1.60
N THR A 131 47.43 -5.42 0.52
CA THR A 131 47.03 -5.86 -0.82
C THR A 131 47.90 -7.02 -1.34
N PRO A 132 47.35 -8.23 -1.58
CA PRO A 132 48.00 -9.19 -2.47
C PRO A 132 47.91 -8.68 -3.91
N THR A 133 48.99 -8.87 -4.68
CA THR A 133 49.07 -8.55 -6.11
C THR A 133 47.86 -9.14 -6.85
N PRO A 134 47.09 -8.35 -7.63
CA PRO A 134 45.87 -8.85 -8.25
C PRO A 134 46.19 -9.88 -9.34
N LEU A 135 45.77 -11.12 -9.10
CA LEU A 135 45.42 -12.05 -10.17
C LEU A 135 44.12 -11.50 -10.80
N ALA A 136 44.06 -11.43 -12.12
CA ALA A 136 42.93 -10.83 -12.84
C ALA A 136 41.61 -11.55 -12.52
N THR A 137 40.86 -10.97 -11.58
CA THR A 137 39.43 -11.22 -11.36
C THR A 137 38.67 -10.27 -12.27
N PRO A 138 37.63 -10.72 -13.00
CA PRO A 138 36.84 -9.84 -13.83
C PRO A 138 36.28 -8.70 -12.95
N THR A 139 36.50 -7.48 -13.41
CA THR A 139 35.93 -6.26 -12.84
C THR A 139 34.46 -6.51 -12.51
N PRO A 140 34.02 -6.40 -11.24
CA PRO A 140 32.61 -6.20 -10.97
C PRO A 140 32.21 -4.95 -11.75
N GLU A 141 31.30 -5.13 -12.70
CA GLU A 141 30.70 -4.07 -13.47
C GLU A 141 30.24 -3.00 -12.49
N VAL A 142 30.85 -1.82 -12.61
CA VAL A 142 30.38 -0.62 -11.93
C VAL A 142 28.92 -0.51 -12.33
N VAL A 143 28.01 -0.77 -11.39
CA VAL A 143 26.61 -0.38 -11.57
C VAL A 143 26.67 1.12 -11.76
N ALA A 144 26.50 1.53 -13.02
CA ALA A 144 26.43 2.92 -13.38
C ALA A 144 25.33 3.57 -12.50
N PRO A 145 25.44 4.87 -12.16
CA PRO A 145 24.24 5.60 -11.75
C PRO A 145 23.12 5.29 -12.76
N PRO A 146 21.84 5.19 -12.36
CA PRO A 146 20.76 4.85 -13.29
C PRO A 146 20.94 5.74 -14.52
N SER A 147 21.21 5.11 -15.66
CA SER A 147 21.50 5.86 -16.88
C SER A 147 20.25 6.68 -17.17
N ALA A 148 20.42 8.00 -17.25
CA ALA A 148 19.37 8.86 -17.73
C ALA A 148 18.88 8.32 -19.06
N ASP A 149 17.57 8.39 -19.25
CA ASP A 149 16.92 8.01 -20.49
C ASP A 149 17.54 8.79 -21.66
N PRO A 150 17.75 8.17 -22.83
CA PRO A 150 18.33 8.84 -23.99
C PRO A 150 17.47 10.02 -24.45
N GLN A 151 18.07 11.19 -24.65
CA GLN A 151 17.33 12.31 -25.23
C GLN A 151 16.97 12.04 -26.71
N GLY A 152 15.73 12.30 -27.09
CA GLY A 152 15.24 12.31 -28.48
C GLY A 152 14.81 10.96 -29.04
N ASP A 153 14.43 10.03 -28.17
CA ASP A 153 13.95 8.68 -28.50
C ASP A 153 12.41 8.56 -28.53
N VAL A 154 11.69 9.66 -28.27
CA VAL A 154 10.23 9.77 -28.47
C VAL A 154 9.80 9.09 -29.77
N SER A 155 8.85 8.17 -29.67
CA SER A 155 8.46 7.28 -30.76
C SER A 155 6.98 7.42 -31.13
N ALA A 156 6.64 7.04 -32.36
CA ALA A 156 5.25 6.96 -32.78
C ALA A 156 4.52 5.86 -32.00
N TYR A 157 3.37 6.19 -31.38
CA TYR A 157 2.65 5.28 -30.49
C TYR A 157 2.28 3.96 -31.16
N GLU A 158 1.90 3.93 -32.43
CA GLU A 158 1.50 2.66 -33.07
C GLU A 158 2.71 1.87 -33.59
N SER A 159 3.68 2.55 -34.21
CA SER A 159 4.76 1.88 -34.95
C SER A 159 6.06 1.71 -34.19
N GLY A 160 6.33 2.55 -33.19
CA GLY A 160 7.59 2.58 -32.44
C GLY A 160 8.76 3.19 -33.16
N VAL A 161 8.51 3.74 -34.34
CA VAL A 161 9.54 4.43 -35.09
C VAL A 161 9.84 5.75 -34.38
N PRO A 162 11.12 6.11 -34.14
CA PRO A 162 11.49 7.41 -33.59
C PRO A 162 10.89 8.56 -34.40
N VAL A 163 10.37 9.56 -33.70
CA VAL A 163 9.73 10.74 -34.32
C VAL A 163 10.54 11.98 -33.97
N GLY A 164 11.12 12.61 -35.00
CA GLY A 164 11.73 13.93 -34.85
C GLY A 164 10.69 15.03 -34.66
N GLY A 165 11.00 16.03 -33.84
CA GLY A 165 10.12 17.19 -33.62
C GLY A 165 8.92 16.89 -32.73
N ALA A 166 9.05 15.93 -31.82
CA ALA A 166 8.08 15.75 -30.73
C ALA A 166 7.91 17.06 -29.95
N PRO A 167 6.71 17.36 -29.45
CA PRO A 167 6.50 18.51 -28.57
C PRO A 167 7.44 18.50 -27.36
N ALA A 168 7.90 19.69 -26.94
CA ALA A 168 8.60 19.82 -25.66
C ALA A 168 7.69 19.35 -24.51
N GLY A 169 8.30 18.78 -23.47
CA GLY A 169 7.56 18.22 -22.35
C GLY A 169 7.28 16.72 -22.42
N LEU A 170 7.75 16.01 -23.45
CA LEU A 170 7.53 14.57 -23.65
C LEU A 170 8.73 13.70 -23.28
N ASP A 171 9.92 14.12 -23.71
CA ASP A 171 11.18 13.40 -23.60
C ASP A 171 11.59 13.24 -22.12
N ILE A 172 11.39 12.04 -21.58
CA ILE A 172 11.66 11.68 -20.20
C ILE A 172 13.17 11.56 -20.03
N ARG A 173 13.70 12.04 -18.91
CA ARG A 173 15.11 11.88 -18.53
C ARG A 173 15.27 10.89 -17.40
N ALA A 174 14.33 10.92 -16.46
CA ALA A 174 14.28 10.04 -15.31
C ALA A 174 12.86 10.03 -14.75
N ALA A 175 12.47 8.95 -14.08
CA ALA A 175 11.26 8.90 -13.28
C ALA A 175 11.49 8.11 -12.00
N SER A 176 10.50 8.11 -11.11
CA SER A 176 10.45 7.30 -9.88
C SER A 176 10.25 5.80 -10.15
N VAL A 177 11.03 5.24 -11.07
CA VAL A 177 11.02 3.84 -11.49
C VAL A 177 12.47 3.34 -11.56
N GLY A 178 12.73 2.19 -10.95
CA GLY A 178 14.03 1.54 -10.98
C GLY A 178 14.34 0.88 -12.34
N PRO A 179 15.60 0.51 -12.58
CA PRO A 179 16.04 -0.09 -13.85
C PRO A 179 15.39 -1.45 -14.17
N ASP A 180 14.89 -2.16 -13.16
CA ASP A 180 14.14 -3.41 -13.27
C ASP A 180 12.61 -3.19 -13.30
N ALA A 181 12.19 -1.97 -13.67
CA ALA A 181 10.82 -1.47 -13.62
C ALA A 181 10.23 -1.39 -12.20
N ARG A 182 11.04 -1.53 -11.14
CA ARG A 182 10.56 -1.48 -9.76
C ARG A 182 10.07 -0.07 -9.40
N VAL A 183 8.85 0.04 -8.88
CA VAL A 183 8.32 1.29 -8.33
C VAL A 183 8.33 1.24 -6.81
N VAL A 184 8.99 2.22 -6.19
CA VAL A 184 8.89 2.45 -4.74
C VAL A 184 7.79 3.48 -4.54
N LEU A 185 6.66 3.06 -3.97
CA LEU A 185 5.49 3.94 -3.85
C LEU A 185 5.72 5.15 -2.95
N GLN A 186 6.59 5.03 -1.94
CA GLN A 186 6.92 6.09 -0.99
C GLN A 186 8.45 6.27 -0.92
N PRO A 187 9.07 6.85 -1.96
CA PRO A 187 10.52 6.94 -2.06
C PRO A 187 11.08 7.96 -1.06
N THR A 188 12.18 7.60 -0.39
CA THR A 188 12.98 8.50 0.45
C THR A 188 14.31 8.90 -0.20
N GLU A 189 14.71 8.16 -1.25
CA GLU A 189 15.92 8.39 -2.03
C GLU A 189 15.57 8.73 -3.48
N GLY A 190 16.45 9.48 -4.15
CA GLY A 190 16.29 9.84 -5.56
C GLY A 190 15.16 10.84 -5.85
N VAL A 191 14.44 11.31 -4.83
CA VAL A 191 13.38 12.33 -4.98
C VAL A 191 14.01 13.68 -5.36
N PRO A 192 13.51 14.35 -6.44
CA PRO A 192 13.92 15.70 -6.78
C PRO A 192 13.82 16.66 -5.59
N GLU A 193 14.83 17.51 -5.38
CA GLU A 193 14.90 18.43 -4.23
C GLU A 193 13.65 19.33 -4.12
N GLU A 194 13.08 19.75 -5.25
CA GLU A 194 11.87 20.58 -5.30
C GLU A 194 10.59 19.87 -4.82
N LEU A 195 10.62 18.53 -4.68
CA LEU A 195 9.52 17.73 -4.15
C LEU A 195 9.71 17.36 -2.67
N ALA A 196 10.78 17.83 -2.03
CA ALA A 196 11.06 17.51 -0.64
C ALA A 196 9.91 17.96 0.28
N GLY A 197 9.23 16.99 0.91
CA GLY A 197 8.08 17.24 1.78
C GLY A 197 6.79 17.65 1.07
N TRP A 198 6.71 17.52 -0.26
CA TRP A 198 5.50 17.86 -1.02
C TRP A 198 4.39 16.80 -0.88
N ALA A 199 4.76 15.51 -0.93
CA ALA A 199 3.86 14.41 -0.62
C ALA A 199 3.83 14.16 0.89
N GLY A 200 2.65 13.85 1.42
CA GLY A 200 2.47 13.43 2.81
C GLY A 200 3.00 12.01 3.05
N GLU A 201 3.22 11.68 4.32
CA GLU A 201 3.75 10.37 4.73
C GLU A 201 2.80 9.19 4.40
N ASP A 202 1.51 9.45 4.24
CA ASP A 202 0.49 8.46 3.90
C ASP A 202 0.13 8.44 2.40
N GLU A 203 0.84 9.22 1.58
CA GLU A 203 0.64 9.28 0.14
C GLU A 203 1.75 8.54 -0.59
N ILE A 204 1.42 7.98 -1.75
CA ILE A 204 2.42 7.60 -2.74
C ILE A 204 2.99 8.87 -3.37
N LEU A 205 4.22 8.80 -3.86
CA LEU A 205 4.85 9.85 -4.65
C LEU A 205 5.45 9.24 -5.92
N LEU A 206 4.95 9.67 -7.06
CA LEU A 206 5.47 9.32 -8.38
C LEU A 206 5.93 10.59 -9.08
N TRP A 207 7.08 10.58 -9.74
CA TRP A 207 7.62 11.78 -10.38
C TRP A 207 8.33 11.48 -11.70
N ILE A 208 8.25 12.42 -12.62
CA ILE A 208 8.91 12.41 -13.93
C ILE A 208 9.76 13.68 -14.03
N VAL A 209 11.00 13.51 -14.50
CA VAL A 209 11.91 14.58 -14.87
C VAL A 209 12.14 14.51 -16.36
N LEU A 210 11.98 15.63 -17.05
CA LEU A 210 12.06 15.73 -18.50
C LEU A 210 13.40 16.32 -18.95
N HIS A 211 13.82 16.01 -20.18
CA HIS A 211 14.94 16.67 -20.83
C HIS A 211 14.61 18.12 -21.20
N GLU A 212 13.40 18.34 -21.72
CA GLU A 212 12.91 19.67 -22.11
C GLU A 212 11.72 20.11 -21.24
N PRO A 213 11.73 21.36 -20.72
CA PRO A 213 10.61 21.90 -19.96
C PRO A 213 9.29 21.87 -20.71
N ILE A 214 8.20 21.65 -19.98
CA ILE A 214 6.84 21.74 -20.50
C ILE A 214 6.55 23.20 -20.91
N PRO A 215 6.12 23.48 -22.15
CA PRO A 215 5.71 24.83 -22.56
C PRO A 215 4.56 25.36 -21.72
N ASP A 216 4.45 26.69 -21.57
CA ASP A 216 3.35 27.33 -20.85
C ASP A 216 2.52 28.26 -21.74
N PRO A 217 1.28 27.87 -22.12
CA PRO A 217 0.69 26.53 -21.96
C PRO A 217 1.30 25.50 -22.93
N PRO A 218 1.10 24.18 -22.70
CA PRO A 218 1.38 23.17 -23.71
C PRO A 218 0.58 23.43 -25.00
N ALA A 219 1.19 23.17 -26.16
CA ALA A 219 0.59 23.47 -27.46
C ALA A 219 -0.41 22.38 -27.94
N ALA A 220 -0.33 21.19 -27.37
CA ALA A 220 -1.14 20.03 -27.72
C ALA A 220 -1.61 19.30 -26.45
N TYR A 221 -2.54 18.37 -26.62
CA TYR A 221 -2.86 17.42 -25.56
C TYR A 221 -1.59 16.67 -25.15
N VAL A 222 -1.34 16.55 -23.85
CA VAL A 222 -0.22 15.76 -23.33
C VAL A 222 -0.67 15.07 -22.05
N SER A 223 -0.26 13.83 -21.86
CA SER A 223 -0.46 13.08 -20.63
C SER A 223 0.87 12.60 -20.09
N TRP A 224 1.09 12.77 -18.79
CA TRP A 224 2.16 12.14 -18.04
C TRP A 224 1.55 11.13 -17.08
N LEU A 225 1.99 9.88 -17.15
CA LEU A 225 1.34 8.78 -16.44
C LEU A 225 2.33 7.72 -15.96
N PHE A 226 1.89 6.97 -14.96
CA PHE A 226 2.49 5.75 -14.48
C PHE A 226 1.50 4.61 -14.67
N VAL A 227 1.99 3.48 -15.15
CA VAL A 227 1.20 2.27 -15.38
C VAL A 227 1.83 1.15 -14.56
N LEU A 228 1.06 0.61 -13.63
CA LEU A 228 1.55 -0.19 -12.52
C LEU A 228 0.95 -1.60 -12.54
N ASP A 229 1.83 -2.59 -12.54
CA ASP A 229 1.62 -3.93 -12.01
C ASP A 229 1.82 -3.86 -10.48
N VAL A 230 0.77 -4.07 -9.70
CA VAL A 230 0.71 -3.72 -8.26
C VAL A 230 0.95 -4.91 -7.34
N ASP A 231 0.95 -6.13 -7.88
CA ASP A 231 1.17 -7.36 -7.13
C ASP A 231 2.34 -8.20 -7.66
N GLY A 232 2.92 -7.81 -8.81
CA GLY A 232 4.00 -8.55 -9.45
C GLY A 232 3.51 -9.74 -10.27
N ASP A 233 2.20 -9.92 -10.42
CA ASP A 233 1.57 -11.00 -11.19
C ASP A 233 0.97 -10.44 -12.48
N THR A 234 1.72 -10.61 -13.57
CA THR A 234 1.34 -10.18 -14.93
C THR A 234 0.00 -10.74 -15.46
N ALA A 235 -0.64 -11.67 -14.73
CA ALA A 235 -1.93 -12.26 -15.09
C ALA A 235 -3.15 -11.59 -14.42
N THR A 236 -2.98 -10.69 -13.46
CA THR A 236 -4.10 -10.18 -12.64
C THR A 236 -4.72 -8.88 -13.19
N GLY A 237 -3.95 -8.04 -13.87
CA GLY A 237 -4.44 -6.81 -14.47
C GLY A 237 -4.75 -6.87 -15.95
N ARG A 238 -4.61 -5.72 -16.60
CA ARG A 238 -4.73 -5.59 -18.05
C ARG A 238 -3.70 -6.53 -18.69
N PRO A 239 -4.10 -7.40 -19.64
CA PRO A 239 -3.18 -8.38 -20.19
C PRO A 239 -1.94 -7.75 -20.83
N ALA A 240 -0.77 -8.30 -20.51
CA ALA A 240 0.49 -7.95 -21.17
C ALA A 240 0.35 -7.99 -22.70
N GLY A 241 0.98 -7.02 -23.37
CA GLY A 241 0.95 -6.87 -24.84
C GLY A 241 -0.33 -6.28 -25.42
N SER A 242 -1.39 -6.02 -24.63
CA SER A 242 -2.64 -5.43 -25.14
C SER A 242 -2.58 -3.91 -25.40
N ARG A 243 -1.49 -3.25 -24.98
CA ARG A 243 -1.13 -1.85 -25.22
C ARG A 243 0.39 -1.78 -25.26
N ARG A 244 0.89 -0.64 -25.71
CA ARG A 244 2.31 -0.40 -25.86
C ARG A 244 3.06 -0.18 -24.56
N ILE A 245 2.44 0.51 -23.59
CA ILE A 245 2.98 0.61 -22.25
C ILE A 245 2.81 -0.73 -21.53
N ASN A 246 3.82 -1.13 -20.74
CA ASN A 246 3.89 -2.42 -20.05
C ASN A 246 3.51 -3.62 -20.95
N PRO A 247 4.20 -3.82 -22.10
CA PRO A 247 3.90 -4.94 -22.99
C PRO A 247 4.28 -6.30 -22.37
N ASP A 248 5.12 -6.29 -21.34
CA ASP A 248 5.69 -7.42 -20.60
C ASP A 248 5.12 -7.59 -19.19
N LEU A 249 4.60 -6.53 -18.57
CA LEU A 249 4.11 -6.53 -17.19
C LEU A 249 2.59 -6.67 -17.08
N GLY A 250 1.82 -6.10 -18.02
CA GLY A 250 0.42 -5.80 -17.71
C GLY A 250 0.29 -4.67 -16.69
N ASP A 251 -0.94 -4.44 -16.19
CA ASP A 251 -1.20 -3.38 -15.21
C ASP A 251 -2.60 -3.40 -14.59
N GLU A 252 -2.67 -3.19 -13.27
CA GLU A 252 -3.91 -3.03 -12.52
C GLU A 252 -4.26 -1.55 -12.31
N ALA A 253 -3.27 -0.65 -12.36
CA ALA A 253 -3.48 0.76 -12.04
C ALA A 253 -2.78 1.71 -13.02
N VAL A 254 -3.44 2.83 -13.32
CA VAL A 254 -2.86 3.97 -14.05
C VAL A 254 -3.10 5.24 -13.28
N ILE A 255 -2.03 5.99 -13.00
CA ILE A 255 -2.08 7.27 -12.29
C ILE A 255 -1.40 8.30 -13.16
N GLY A 256 -2.07 9.41 -13.44
CA GLY A 256 -1.54 10.40 -14.37
C GLY A 256 -2.13 11.79 -14.20
N VAL A 257 -1.59 12.71 -14.99
CA VAL A 257 -2.16 14.03 -15.22
C VAL A 257 -2.09 14.34 -16.71
N SER A 258 -3.18 14.84 -17.26
CA SER A 258 -3.23 15.29 -18.65
C SER A 258 -3.53 16.77 -18.75
N TYR A 259 -2.96 17.42 -19.76
CA TYR A 259 -3.34 18.77 -20.15
C TYR A 259 -4.19 18.71 -21.43
N ASP A 260 -5.37 19.32 -21.40
CA ASP A 260 -6.21 19.50 -22.58
C ASP A 260 -6.19 20.97 -23.04
N PRO A 261 -5.63 21.30 -24.23
CA PRO A 261 -5.58 22.67 -24.73
C PRO A 261 -6.95 23.28 -25.01
N SER A 262 -8.01 22.47 -25.15
CA SER A 262 -9.38 22.94 -25.35
C SER A 262 -10.01 23.49 -24.07
N THR A 263 -9.63 22.94 -22.91
CA THR A 263 -10.08 23.39 -21.58
C THR A 263 -9.06 24.28 -20.89
N GLY A 264 -7.80 24.23 -21.32
CA GLY A 264 -6.68 24.92 -20.69
C GLY A 264 -6.35 24.38 -19.29
N SER A 265 -6.81 23.17 -18.97
CA SER A 265 -6.74 22.61 -17.61
C SER A 265 -5.81 21.40 -17.56
N TYR A 266 -5.17 21.24 -16.40
CA TYR A 266 -4.48 20.02 -16.03
C TYR A 266 -5.44 19.17 -15.19
N ASP A 267 -5.73 17.98 -15.69
CA ASP A 267 -6.71 17.06 -15.13
C ASP A 267 -5.98 15.80 -14.64
N PRO A 268 -5.79 15.64 -13.31
CA PRO A 268 -5.27 14.41 -12.75
C PRO A 268 -6.30 13.28 -12.84
N TYR A 269 -5.84 12.06 -13.02
CA TYR A 269 -6.70 10.89 -13.14
C TYR A 269 -6.07 9.65 -12.50
N PHE A 270 -6.94 8.77 -12.02
CA PHE A 270 -6.59 7.46 -11.50
C PHE A 270 -7.58 6.42 -12.01
N LEU A 271 -7.05 5.39 -12.66
CA LEU A 271 -7.81 4.30 -13.26
C LEU A 271 -7.37 2.97 -12.64
N VAL A 272 -8.32 2.09 -12.37
CA VAL A 272 -8.06 0.71 -11.94
C VAL A 272 -8.69 -0.25 -12.92
N TRP A 273 -7.98 -1.31 -13.29
CA TRP A 273 -8.44 -2.32 -14.23
C TRP A 273 -9.44 -3.26 -13.55
N ASP A 274 -10.62 -3.41 -14.16
CA ASP A 274 -11.59 -4.44 -13.80
C ASP A 274 -11.39 -5.64 -14.73
N ALA A 275 -10.73 -6.68 -14.22
CA ALA A 275 -10.47 -7.90 -14.98
C ALA A 275 -11.76 -8.68 -15.33
N ALA A 276 -12.83 -8.54 -14.53
CA ALA A 276 -14.10 -9.20 -14.79
C ALA A 276 -14.85 -8.53 -15.95
N GLN A 277 -14.72 -7.22 -16.11
CA GLN A 277 -15.36 -6.44 -17.17
C GLN A 277 -14.45 -6.18 -18.38
N GLY A 278 -13.14 -6.35 -18.23
CA GLY A 278 -12.15 -6.02 -19.25
C GLY A 278 -12.12 -4.52 -19.56
N SER A 279 -12.27 -3.67 -18.54
CA SER A 279 -12.39 -2.22 -18.69
C SER A 279 -11.71 -1.45 -17.56
N TRP A 280 -11.44 -0.17 -17.81
CA TRP A 280 -10.89 0.75 -16.81
C TRP A 280 -12.01 1.42 -16.03
N VAL A 281 -11.89 1.42 -14.70
CA VAL A 281 -12.78 2.12 -13.78
C VAL A 281 -12.05 3.35 -13.24
N ALA A 282 -12.63 4.53 -13.41
CA ALA A 282 -12.07 5.77 -12.91
C ALA A 282 -12.39 5.98 -11.43
N TRP A 283 -11.37 6.36 -10.68
CA TRP A 283 -11.45 6.78 -9.29
C TRP A 283 -11.16 8.28 -9.24
N SER A 284 -12.21 9.09 -9.09
CA SER A 284 -12.17 10.54 -9.34
C SER A 284 -11.59 11.38 -8.20
N GLU A 285 -11.09 10.76 -7.14
CA GLU A 285 -10.69 11.46 -5.91
C GLU A 285 -9.25 11.12 -5.50
N GLY A 286 -8.57 12.11 -4.94
CA GLY A 286 -7.31 11.92 -4.21
C GLY A 286 -6.02 12.15 -5.01
N VAL A 287 -6.06 12.14 -6.35
CA VAL A 287 -4.85 12.44 -7.13
C VAL A 287 -4.58 13.94 -7.13
N ARG A 288 -3.39 14.31 -6.66
CA ARG A 288 -2.86 15.67 -6.73
C ARG A 288 -1.65 15.65 -7.64
N TYR A 289 -1.42 16.74 -8.36
CA TYR A 289 -0.23 16.89 -9.19
C TYR A 289 0.58 18.12 -8.77
N TYR A 290 1.85 18.10 -9.13
CA TYR A 290 2.78 19.23 -9.02
C TYR A 290 3.47 19.43 -10.36
N LEU A 291 3.63 20.70 -10.72
CA LEU A 291 4.45 21.12 -11.85
C LEU A 291 5.52 22.07 -11.31
N GLY A 292 6.78 21.68 -11.48
CA GLY A 292 7.93 22.44 -11.00
C GLY A 292 8.00 23.84 -11.60
N GLU A 293 8.68 24.76 -10.91
CA GLU A 293 8.89 26.13 -11.40
C GLU A 293 9.67 26.13 -12.74
N SER A 294 10.62 25.21 -12.87
CA SER A 294 11.37 24.97 -14.11
C SER A 294 10.54 24.29 -15.20
N ARG A 295 9.37 23.75 -14.83
CA ARG A 295 8.48 22.91 -15.66
C ARG A 295 9.15 21.67 -16.26
N ALA A 296 10.29 21.26 -15.69
CA ALA A 296 10.97 20.03 -16.07
C ALA A 296 10.60 18.85 -15.17
N VAL A 297 9.89 19.10 -14.07
CA VAL A 297 9.46 18.05 -13.12
C VAL A 297 7.93 18.06 -13.03
N ILE A 298 7.37 16.86 -13.15
CA ILE A 298 5.97 16.56 -12.82
C ILE A 298 5.98 15.59 -11.66
N ALA A 299 5.09 15.78 -10.69
CA ALA A 299 4.86 14.79 -9.65
C ALA A 299 3.37 14.54 -9.45
N LEU A 300 3.07 13.32 -8.99
CA LEU A 300 1.74 12.83 -8.67
C LEU A 300 1.77 12.28 -7.25
N ALA A 301 0.77 12.65 -6.46
CA ALA A 301 0.52 12.10 -5.14
C ALA A 301 -0.90 11.56 -5.07
N LEU A 302 -1.06 10.42 -4.39
CA LEU A 302 -2.34 9.76 -4.15
C LEU A 302 -2.26 9.11 -2.77
N PRO A 303 -3.28 9.21 -1.90
CA PRO A 303 -3.28 8.49 -0.63
C PRO A 303 -3.07 6.99 -0.85
N LEU A 304 -2.11 6.39 -0.15
CA LEU A 304 -1.79 4.97 -0.26
C LEU A 304 -3.02 4.11 0.09
N GLU A 305 -3.83 4.56 1.05
CA GLU A 305 -5.10 3.93 1.38
C GLU A 305 -6.08 3.94 0.19
N THR A 306 -6.18 5.06 -0.54
CA THR A 306 -7.04 5.16 -1.73
C THR A 306 -6.56 4.21 -2.83
N LEU A 307 -5.25 4.15 -3.09
CA LEU A 307 -4.67 3.18 -4.02
C LEU A 307 -5.01 1.74 -3.61
N THR A 308 -4.79 1.39 -2.34
CA THR A 308 -5.01 0.05 -1.82
C THR A 308 -6.48 -0.37 -1.91
N GLN A 309 -7.39 0.50 -1.46
CA GLN A 309 -8.83 0.21 -1.44
C GLN A 309 -9.41 0.09 -2.85
N SER A 310 -9.01 0.98 -3.76
CA SER A 310 -9.52 0.97 -5.13
C SER A 310 -9.06 -0.27 -5.92
N ILE A 311 -7.79 -0.66 -5.79
CA ILE A 311 -7.28 -1.92 -6.34
C ILE A 311 -8.10 -3.09 -5.81
N ALA A 312 -8.23 -3.23 -4.49
CA ALA A 312 -8.95 -4.34 -3.87
C ALA A 312 -10.44 -4.38 -4.29
N GLN A 313 -11.09 -3.22 -4.44
CA GLN A 313 -12.51 -3.15 -4.79
C GLN A 313 -12.78 -3.42 -6.27
N THR A 314 -11.93 -2.95 -7.17
CA THR A 314 -12.16 -3.06 -8.63
C THR A 314 -11.52 -4.31 -9.22
N SER A 315 -10.25 -4.56 -8.92
CA SER A 315 -9.49 -5.68 -9.50
C SER A 315 -9.60 -6.97 -8.68
N GLY A 316 -9.89 -6.85 -7.37
CA GLY A 316 -9.83 -7.97 -6.43
C GLY A 316 -8.41 -8.37 -6.02
N VAL A 317 -7.39 -7.63 -6.49
CA VAL A 317 -5.98 -7.82 -6.17
C VAL A 317 -5.64 -7.20 -4.82
N THR A 318 -4.67 -7.78 -4.12
CA THR A 318 -4.06 -7.18 -2.94
C THR A 318 -2.77 -6.48 -3.34
N LEU A 319 -2.68 -5.17 -3.11
CA LEU A 319 -1.46 -4.41 -3.34
C LEU A 319 -0.29 -5.03 -2.56
N ALA A 320 0.81 -5.35 -3.26
CA ALA A 320 2.06 -5.80 -2.66
C ALA A 320 3.13 -4.73 -2.94
N PRO A 321 3.34 -3.76 -2.02
CA PRO A 321 4.28 -2.65 -2.22
C PRO A 321 5.69 -3.10 -2.61
N GLU A 322 6.11 -4.26 -2.10
CA GLU A 322 7.40 -4.85 -2.37
C GLU A 322 7.51 -5.56 -3.74
N ALA A 323 6.42 -5.66 -4.49
CA ALA A 323 6.36 -6.31 -5.80
C ALA A 323 5.97 -5.34 -6.93
N VAL A 324 5.55 -4.11 -6.59
CA VAL A 324 5.05 -3.14 -7.59
C VAL A 324 6.07 -2.89 -8.68
N LYS A 325 5.67 -3.10 -9.93
CA LYS A 325 6.45 -2.78 -11.12
C LYS A 325 5.65 -1.87 -12.03
N GLY A 326 6.33 -1.19 -12.94
CA GLY A 326 5.63 -0.34 -13.89
C GLY A 326 6.55 0.49 -14.73
N ARG A 327 5.94 1.36 -15.53
CA ARG A 327 6.64 2.37 -16.33
C ARG A 327 5.97 3.71 -16.19
N ALA A 328 6.80 4.76 -16.25
CA ALA A 328 6.34 6.09 -16.58
C ALA A 328 6.21 6.21 -18.10
N ALA A 329 5.30 7.07 -18.54
CA ALA A 329 5.23 7.50 -19.92
C ALA A 329 4.72 8.92 -20.04
N ALA A 330 5.08 9.54 -21.16
CA ALA A 330 4.52 10.80 -21.60
C ALA A 330 4.02 10.63 -23.04
N ASP A 331 2.74 10.92 -23.31
CA ASP A 331 2.17 10.80 -24.64
C ASP A 331 1.40 12.04 -25.10
N SER A 332 1.46 12.33 -26.39
CA SER A 332 0.92 13.54 -27.01
C SER A 332 0.70 13.34 -28.51
N TYR A 333 0.50 14.43 -29.24
CA TYR A 333 0.34 14.45 -30.68
C TYR A 333 1.34 15.39 -31.36
N ALA A 334 2.13 14.84 -32.29
CA ALA A 334 2.92 15.59 -33.25
C ALA A 334 2.12 15.76 -34.55
N GLY A 335 1.32 16.82 -34.63
CA GLY A 335 0.31 16.95 -35.69
C GLY A 335 -0.83 15.95 -35.46
N GLU A 336 -1.08 15.06 -36.43
CA GLU A 336 -2.06 13.97 -36.29
C GLU A 336 -1.46 12.68 -35.71
N GLN A 337 -0.13 12.59 -35.63
CA GLN A 337 0.56 11.39 -35.17
C GLN A 337 0.61 11.37 -33.64
N ARG A 338 0.03 10.34 -33.01
CA ARG A 338 0.25 10.09 -31.58
C ARG A 338 1.69 9.65 -31.36
N VAL A 339 2.34 10.28 -30.41
CA VAL A 339 3.73 10.03 -30.01
C VAL A 339 3.79 9.73 -28.53
N ILE A 340 4.78 8.96 -28.12
CA ILE A 340 4.95 8.53 -26.74
C ILE A 340 6.42 8.27 -26.45
N ASP A 341 6.74 8.51 -25.20
CA ASP A 341 8.00 8.15 -24.59
C ASP A 341 7.79 7.32 -23.33
N PHE A 342 8.76 6.49 -22.96
CA PHE A 342 8.66 5.53 -21.86
C PHE A 342 9.90 5.54 -21.00
N TYR A 343 9.70 5.41 -19.69
CA TYR A 343 10.80 5.15 -18.78
C TYR A 343 10.43 4.08 -17.74
N PRO A 344 11.27 3.03 -17.55
CA PRO A 344 12.38 2.64 -18.43
C PRO A 344 11.89 2.17 -19.81
N ASP A 345 12.84 2.00 -20.72
CA ASP A 345 12.65 1.43 -22.06
C ASP A 345 11.80 0.15 -22.09
N LEU A 346 11.20 -0.10 -23.26
CA LEU A 346 10.50 -1.36 -23.56
C LEU A 346 11.53 -2.48 -23.86
N PRO A 347 11.20 -3.76 -23.56
CA PRO A 347 12.10 -4.89 -23.75
C PRO A 347 12.35 -5.31 -25.21
#